data_AF-A0A5J4TEP5-F1
#
_entry.id   AF-A0A5J4TEP5-F1
#
_cell.length_a   1.000
_cell.length_b   1.000
_cell.length_c   1.000
_cell.angle_alpha   90.00
_cell.angle_beta   90.00
_cell.angle_gamma   90.00
#
_symmetry.space_group_name_H-M   'P 1'
#
loop_
_entity.id
_entity.type
_entity.pdbx_description
1 polymer ?
#
loop_
_entity_poly.entity_id
_entity_poly.type
_entity_poly.pdbx_seq_one_letter_code
_entity_poly.pdbx_strand_id
1 'polypeptide(L)'
;YSECLQGTIRHILQVVHSKGFVHRDIKPGNFLIGNSSNTSGILKLVDFELCKKIHKVDGIITKPTNKGKFRGSLMYASLNSHKLVELGRNDDLISLL
;
A
#
# COMPACT_ATOMS: atom_id res chain seq x y z
N TYR A 1 -8.25 18.61 -8.01
CA TYR A 1 -7.76 17.38 -8.68
C TYR A 1 -6.95 16.47 -7.76
N SER A 2 -5.99 16.99 -6.99
CA SER A 2 -5.16 16.21 -6.05
C SER A 2 -5.95 15.49 -4.95
N GLU A 3 -6.92 16.16 -4.32
CA GLU A 3 -7.71 15.56 -3.22
C GLU A 3 -8.58 14.39 -3.68
N CYS A 4 -9.21 14.50 -4.85
CA CYS A 4 -10.02 13.42 -5.42
C CYS A 4 -9.16 12.19 -5.74
N LEU A 5 -7.99 12.39 -6.35
CA LEU A 5 -7.05 11.31 -6.66
C LEU A 5 -6.52 10.63 -5.38
N GLN A 6 -6.14 11.41 -4.37
CA GLN A 6 -5.75 10.86 -3.06
C GLN A 6 -6.91 10.07 -2.42
N GLY A 7 -8.14 10.57 -2.52
CA GLY A 7 -9.35 9.87 -2.08
C GLY A 7 -9.52 8.50 -2.75
N THR A 8 -9.38 8.44 -4.07
CA THR A 8 -9.43 7.18 -4.83
C THR A 8 -8.33 6.22 -4.41
N ILE A 9 -7.09 6.69 -4.24
CA ILE A 9 -5.98 5.83 -3.81
C ILE A 9 -6.23 5.27 -2.41
N ARG A 10 -6.71 6.09 -1.47
CA ARG A 10 -7.07 5.63 -0.11
C ARG A 10 -8.16 4.55 -0.16
N HIS A 11 -9.16 4.70 -1.03
CA HIS A 11 -10.19 3.68 -1.22
C HIS A 11 -9.61 2.36 -1.73
N ILE A 12 -8.68 2.42 -2.70
CA ILE A 12 -7.98 1.22 -3.20
C ILE A 12 -7.22 0.52 -2.06
N LEU A 13 -6.49 1.27 -1.24
CA LEU A 13 -5.77 0.70 -0.09
C LEU A 13 -6.73 0.07 0.94
N GLN A 14 -7.87 0.70 1.20
CA GLN A 14 -8.90 0.11 2.08
C GLN A 14 -9.37 -1.24 1.55
N VAL A 15 -9.58 -1.37 0.24
CA VAL A 15 -9.95 -2.64 -0.40
C VAL A 15 -8.85 -3.69 -0.20
N VAL A 16 -7.58 -3.38 -0.51
CA VAL A 16 -6.45 -4.29 -0.29
C VAL A 16 -6.36 -4.74 1.17
N HIS A 17 -6.47 -3.79 2.10
CA HIS A 17 -6.38 -4.07 3.54
C HIS A 17 -7.56 -4.91 4.04
N SER A 18 -8.78 -4.67 3.53
CA SER A 18 -9.96 -5.48 3.85
C SER A 18 -9.83 -6.93 3.39
N LYS A 19 -9.08 -7.19 2.31
CA LYS A 19 -8.73 -8.53 1.84
C LYS A 19 -7.61 -9.18 2.65
N GLY A 20 -7.08 -8.49 3.66
CA GLY A 20 -6.10 -9.03 4.60
C GLY A 20 -4.65 -8.85 4.17
N PHE A 21 -4.34 -7.93 3.26
CA PHE A 21 -2.98 -7.70 2.75
C PHE A 21 -2.49 -6.28 3.01
N VAL A 22 -1.17 -6.12 3.05
CA VAL A 22 -0.43 -4.85 3.00
C VAL A 22 0.37 -4.85 1.70
N HIS A 23 0.36 -3.75 0.95
CA HIS A 23 1.01 -3.69 -0.36
C HIS A 23 2.54 -3.61 -0.27
N ARG A 24 3.04 -2.73 0.62
CA ARG A 24 4.46 -2.50 0.92
C ARG A 24 5.30 -1.85 -0.18
N ASP A 25 4.68 -1.42 -1.28
CA ASP A 25 5.33 -0.62 -2.35
C ASP A 25 4.33 0.29 -3.04
N ILE A 26 3.80 1.26 -2.30
CA ILE A 26 2.89 2.28 -2.82
C ILE A 26 3.73 3.40 -3.43
N LYS A 27 3.56 3.62 -4.73
CA LYS A 27 4.24 4.66 -5.51
C LYS A 27 3.44 4.99 -6.76
N PRO A 28 3.59 6.20 -7.35
CA PRO A 28 2.88 6.58 -8.57
C PRO A 28 3.02 5.55 -9.71
N GLY A 29 4.20 4.95 -9.88
CA GLY A 29 4.45 3.93 -10.91
C GLY A 29 3.63 2.64 -10.78
N ASN A 30 3.06 2.35 -9.61
CA ASN A 30 2.19 1.19 -9.38
C ASN A 30 0.70 1.50 -9.54
N PHE A 31 0.36 2.74 -9.94
CA PHE A 31 -1.02 3.10 -10.29
C PHE A 31 -1.16 3.33 -11.78
N LEU A 32 -2.10 2.63 -12.40
CA LEU A 32 -2.44 2.76 -13.81
C LEU A 32 -3.81 3.42 -13.96
N ILE A 33 -3.96 4.29 -14.95
CA ILE A 33 -5.25 4.86 -15.35
C ILE A 33 -5.65 4.21 -16.67
N GLY A 34 -6.87 3.67 -16.73
CA GLY A 34 -7.38 3.07 -17.95
C GLY A 34 -7.48 4.09 -19.10
N ASN A 35 -7.20 3.66 -20.32
CA ASN A 35 -7.16 4.50 -21.53
C ASN A 35 -8.27 4.16 -22.55
N SER A 36 -9.06 3.12 -22.32
CA SER A 36 -10.23 2.80 -23.14
C SER A 36 -11.47 3.60 -22.73
N SER A 37 -12.47 3.72 -23.61
CA SER A 37 -13.74 4.40 -23.31
C SER A 37 -14.40 3.90 -22.02
N ASN A 38 -14.33 2.60 -21.74
CA ASN A 38 -14.96 1.97 -20.58
C ASN A 38 -14.11 2.04 -19.30
N THR A 39 -12.83 2.39 -19.41
CA THR A 39 -11.89 2.40 -18.27
C THR A 39 -11.27 3.76 -18.03
N SER A 40 -11.60 4.76 -18.85
CA SER A 40 -11.06 6.12 -18.75
C SER A 40 -11.33 6.69 -17.36
N GLY A 41 -10.28 7.21 -16.73
CA GLY A 41 -10.35 7.76 -15.37
C GLY A 41 -10.41 6.71 -14.25
N ILE A 42 -10.47 5.41 -14.56
CA ILE A 42 -10.42 4.35 -13.54
C ILE A 42 -8.97 4.09 -13.15
N LEU A 43 -8.65 4.38 -11.89
CA LEU A 43 -7.35 4.09 -11.29
C LEU A 43 -7.30 2.63 -10.82
N LYS A 44 -6.21 1.93 -11.14
CA LYS A 44 -5.94 0.55 -10.72
C LYS A 44 -4.58 0.47 -10.05
N LEU A 45 -4.51 -0.25 -8.94
CA LEU A 45 -3.23 -0.62 -8.31
C LEU A 45 -2.73 -1.92 -8.94
N VAL A 46 -1.44 -1.95 -9.28
CA VAL A 46 -0.73 -3.10 -9.83
C VAL A 46 0.49 -3.44 -8.98
N ASP A 47 1.18 -4.52 -9.36
CA ASP A 47 2.43 -4.97 -8.75
C ASP A 47 2.32 -5.41 -7.28
N PHE A 48 1.71 -6.57 -7.08
CA PHE A 48 1.51 -7.16 -5.76
C PHE A 48 2.68 -8.03 -5.31
N GLU A 49 3.85 -7.96 -5.97
CA GLU A 49 4.98 -8.85 -5.71
C GLU A 49 5.51 -8.72 -4.27
N LEU A 50 5.43 -7.52 -3.71
CA LEU A 50 5.87 -7.21 -2.34
C LEU A 50 4.73 -7.33 -1.33
N CYS A 51 3.52 -7.73 -1.73
CA CYS A 51 2.41 -7.85 -0.80
C CYS A 51 2.66 -8.88 0.30
N LYS A 52 2.07 -8.66 1.48
CA LYS A 52 2.10 -9.61 2.58
C LYS A 52 0.79 -9.61 3.35
N LYS A 53 0.42 -10.77 3.89
CA LYS A 53 -0.74 -10.87 4.79
C LYS A 53 -0.55 -9.96 6.00
N ILE A 54 -1.60 -9.23 6.36
CA ILE A 54 -1.64 -8.44 7.59
C ILE A 54 -1.38 -9.38 8.76
N HIS A 55 -0.43 -8.97 9.61
CA HIS A 55 -0.12 -9.72 10.82
C HIS A 55 -1.32 -9.69 11.77
N LYS A 56 -1.73 -10.88 12.22
CA LYS A 56 -2.81 -11.08 13.17
C LYS A 56 -2.39 -12.08 14.24
N VAL A 57 -2.78 -11.81 15.48
CA VAL A 57 -2.68 -12.72 16.62
C VAL A 57 -4.10 -12.87 17.18
N ASP A 58 -4.60 -14.10 17.24
CA ASP A 58 -5.97 -14.42 17.69
C ASP A 58 -7.06 -13.61 16.96
N GLY A 59 -6.88 -13.43 15.65
CA GLY A 59 -7.81 -12.67 14.80
C GLY A 59 -7.68 -11.14 14.90
N ILE A 60 -6.92 -10.63 15.86
CA ILE A 60 -6.69 -9.20 16.08
C ILE A 60 -5.49 -8.74 15.26
N ILE A 61 -5.64 -7.62 14.54
CA ILE A 61 -4.55 -7.02 13.78
C ILE A 61 -3.53 -6.44 14.76
N THR A 62 -2.32 -6.95 14.74
CA THR A 62 -1.22 -6.52 15.62
C THR A 62 -0.08 -5.94 14.79
N LYS A 63 0.70 -5.03 15.40
CA LYS A 63 1.94 -4.57 14.78
C LYS A 63 2.93 -5.72 14.78
N PRO A 64 3.53 -6.07 13.63
CA PRO A 64 4.56 -7.08 13.62
C PRO A 64 5.80 -6.56 14.38
N THR A 65 6.31 -7.38 15.29
CA THR A 65 7.47 -7.07 16.16
C THR A 65 8.79 -7.57 15.58
N ASN A 66 8.74 -8.32 14.47
CA ASN A 66 9.90 -8.92 13.85
C ASN A 66 10.72 -7.88 13.08
N LYS A 67 12.05 -8.08 13.05
CA LYS A 67 12.92 -7.37 12.11
C LYS A 67 12.54 -7.76 10.69
N GLY A 68 12.27 -6.76 9.86
CA GLY A 68 12.05 -6.89 8.44
C GLY A 68 13.32 -6.72 7.62
N LYS A 69 13.15 -6.70 6.29
CA LYS A 69 14.13 -6.17 5.34
C LYS A 69 13.55 -4.88 4.78
N PHE A 70 14.41 -4.00 4.27
CA PHE A 70 13.94 -2.85 3.49
C PHE A 70 13.09 -3.36 2.32
N ARG A 71 11.91 -2.76 2.14
CA ARG A 71 10.97 -3.08 1.06
C ARG A 71 10.36 -1.81 0.51
N GLY A 72 9.98 -1.88 -0.76
CA GLY A 72 9.39 -0.78 -1.49
C GLY A 72 10.44 0.19 -2.06
N SER A 73 9.95 1.29 -2.59
CA SER A 73 10.75 2.26 -3.32
C SER A 73 11.23 3.40 -2.42
N LEU A 74 12.54 3.68 -2.43
CA LEU A 74 13.23 4.56 -1.49
C LEU A 74 12.53 5.90 -1.21
N MET A 75 12.04 6.59 -2.25
CA MET A 75 11.40 7.90 -2.12
C MET A 75 10.01 7.85 -1.46
N TYR A 76 9.34 6.71 -1.49
CA TYR A 76 7.98 6.53 -0.99
C TYR A 76 7.94 5.63 0.26
N ALA A 77 9.09 5.11 0.69
CA ALA A 77 9.18 4.18 1.80
C ALA A 77 8.94 4.90 3.13
N SER A 78 8.14 4.29 4.02
CA SER A 78 7.94 4.82 5.37
C SER A 78 9.24 4.76 6.19
N LEU A 79 9.32 5.56 7.26
CA LEU A 79 10.45 5.49 8.20
C LEU A 79 10.65 4.09 8.80
N ASN A 80 9.59 3.30 8.93
CA ASN A 80 9.69 1.91 9.41
C ASN A 80 10.43 1.02 8.41
N SER A 81 10.24 1.23 7.10
CA SER A 81 10.98 0.50 6.06
C SER A 81 12.48 0.78 6.16
N HIS A 82 12.85 2.06 6.33
CA HIS A 82 14.24 2.46 6.56
C HIS A 82 14.84 1.88 7.84
N LYS A 83 14.03 1.74 8.89
CA LYS A 83 14.43 1.13 10.18
C LYS A 83 14.39 -0.40 10.17
N LEU A 84 14.10 -1.03 9.03
CA LEU A 84 13.99 -2.49 8.91
C LEU A 84 12.95 -3.09 9.87
N VAL A 85 11.87 -2.34 10.12
CA VAL A 85 10.71 -2.82 10.87
C VAL A 85 9.74 -3.44 9.88
N GLU A 86 9.09 -4.54 10.27
CA GLU A 86 8.07 -5.15 9.42
C GLU A 86 6.89 -4.19 9.19
N LEU A 87 6.48 -4.08 7.93
CA LEU A 87 5.51 -3.06 7.49
C LEU A 87 4.07 -3.50 7.72
N GLY A 88 3.24 -2.55 8.13
CA GLY A 88 1.81 -2.70 8.31
C GLY A 88 1.00 -1.74 7.44
N ARG A 89 -0.32 -1.74 7.65
CA ARG A 89 -1.27 -0.89 6.91
C ARG A 89 -0.94 0.60 6.94
N ASN A 90 -0.39 1.08 8.06
CA ASN A 90 -0.03 2.49 8.23
C ASN A 90 1.14 2.88 7.33
N ASP A 91 2.02 1.93 6.99
CA ASP A 91 3.16 2.20 6.13
C ASP A 91 2.71 2.44 4.68
N ASP A 92 1.72 1.69 4.18
CA ASP A 92 1.10 1.96 2.88
C ASP A 92 0.46 3.36 2.81
N LEU A 93 -0.09 3.85 3.93
CA LEU A 93 -0.70 5.18 4.01
C LEU A 93 0.36 6.29 4.09
N ILE A 94 1.48 6.06 4.79
CA ILE A 94 2.60 7.00 4.86
C ILE A 94 3.22 7.19 3.47
N SER A 95 3.29 6.13 2.66
CA SER A 95 3.76 6.20 1.27
C SER A 95 2.94 7.10 0.34
N LEU A 96 1.79 7.62 0.80
CA LEU A 96 0.97 8.60 0.08
C LEU A 96 1.27 10.06 0.45
N LEU A 97 2.06 10.30 1.50
CA LEU A 97 2.49 11.63 1.94
C LEU A 97 3.70 12.09 1.12
#